data_AF-A0A0F9SQ78-F1
#
_entry.id   AF-A0A0F9SQ78-F1
#
_cell.length_a   1.000
_cell.length_b   1.000
_cell.length_c   1.000
_cell.angle_alpha   90.00
_cell.angle_beta   90.00
_cell.angle_gamma   90.00
#
_symmetry.space_group_name_H-M   'P 1'
#
loop_
_entity.id
_entity.type
_entity.pdbx_description
1 polymer ?
#
loop_
_entity_poly.entity_id
_entity_poly.type
_entity_poly.pdbx_seq_one_letter_code
_entity_poly.pdbx_strand_id
1 'polypeptide(L)'
;MSTKIEEERMEGLDNKMDSYKEIREALAGVSEILNINFSKKDFYYLAAMDNLQAIHDNILDILEEINPREFRKRLRDLEFDEAEIEKNFPF
;
A
#
# COMPACT_ATOMS: atom_id res chain seq x y z
N MET A 1 -26.64 20.97 -7.51
CA MET A 1 -26.58 19.49 -7.44
C MET A 1 -25.22 18.98 -7.90
N SER A 2 -24.61 19.55 -8.96
CA SER A 2 -23.24 19.23 -9.40
C SER A 2 -22.16 19.53 -8.36
N THR A 3 -22.27 20.66 -7.64
CA THR A 3 -21.24 21.15 -6.71
C THR A 3 -21.02 20.26 -5.48
N LYS A 4 -22.10 19.74 -4.87
CA LYS A 4 -21.99 18.83 -3.71
C LYS A 4 -21.31 17.51 -4.04
N ILE A 5 -21.57 16.95 -5.23
CA ILE A 5 -20.98 15.69 -5.68
C ILE A 5 -19.47 15.87 -5.95
N GLU A 6 -19.07 17.04 -6.44
CA GLU A 6 -17.66 17.37 -6.63
C GLU A 6 -16.95 17.59 -5.29
N GLU A 7 -17.58 18.29 -4.34
CA GLU A 7 -17.06 18.48 -2.97
C GLU A 7 -16.85 17.13 -2.25
N GLU A 8 -17.84 16.24 -2.26
CA GLU A 8 -17.75 14.90 -1.67
C GLU A 8 -16.67 14.03 -2.34
N ARG A 9 -16.49 14.17 -3.67
CA ARG A 9 -15.41 13.47 -4.40
C ARG A 9 -14.03 13.99 -4.02
N MET A 10 -13.88 15.30 -3.83
CA MET A 10 -12.63 15.93 -3.43
C MET A 10 -12.25 15.53 -2.00
N GLU A 11 -13.19 15.57 -1.07
CA GLU A 11 -12.98 15.11 0.32
C GLU A 11 -12.60 13.62 0.37
N GLY A 12 -13.25 12.78 -0.45
CA GLY A 12 -12.87 11.37 -0.60
C GLY A 12 -11.50 11.13 -1.24
N LEU A 13 -10.98 12.09 -2.01
CA LEU A 13 -9.64 12.06 -2.57
C LEU A 13 -8.61 12.48 -1.51
N ASP A 14 -8.90 13.54 -0.76
CA ASP A 14 -8.05 14.06 0.31
C ASP A 14 -7.83 13.00 1.40
N ASN A 15 -8.89 12.32 1.83
CA ASN A 15 -8.79 11.23 2.82
C ASN A 15 -7.89 10.07 2.34
N LYS A 16 -7.95 9.71 1.05
CA LYS A 16 -7.08 8.67 0.47
C LYS A 16 -5.63 9.13 0.36
N MET A 17 -5.42 10.41 0.06
CA MET A 17 -4.09 11.00 0.03
C MET A 17 -3.45 11.03 1.42
N ASP A 18 -4.25 11.22 2.47
CA ASP A 18 -3.78 11.11 3.85
C ASP A 18 -3.37 9.67 4.20
N SER A 19 -4.17 8.67 3.83
CA SER A 19 -3.75 7.26 4.00
C SER A 19 -2.45 6.94 3.26
N TYR A 20 -2.24 7.48 2.05
CA TYR A 20 -0.97 7.31 1.35
C TYR A 20 0.21 7.94 2.11
N LYS A 21 0.03 9.15 2.68
CA LYS A 21 1.07 9.80 3.50
C LYS A 21 1.43 8.93 4.71
N GLU A 22 0.42 8.38 5.40
CA GLU A 22 0.63 7.49 6.54
C GLU A 22 1.43 6.24 6.16
N ILE A 23 1.12 5.61 5.01
CA ILE A 23 1.89 4.47 4.53
C ILE A 23 3.34 4.87 4.22
N ARG A 24 3.55 6.02 3.56
CA ARG A 24 4.90 6.51 3.26
C ARG A 24 5.70 6.77 4.53
N GLU A 25 5.08 7.35 5.55
CA GLU A 25 5.72 7.57 6.86
C GLU A 25 6.07 6.24 7.54
N ALA A 26 5.19 5.25 7.48
CA ALA A 26 5.46 3.91 8.00
C ALA A 26 6.65 3.24 7.28
N LEU A 27 6.71 3.28 5.95
CA LEU A 27 7.83 2.74 5.17
C LEU A 27 9.15 3.46 5.51
N ALA A 28 9.11 4.78 5.71
CA ALA A 28 10.27 5.55 6.15
C ALA A 28 10.74 5.10 7.54
N GLY A 29 9.82 4.92 8.50
CA GLY A 29 10.14 4.40 9.83
C GLY A 29 10.77 3.00 9.80
N VAL A 30 10.28 2.10 8.94
CA VAL A 30 10.89 0.76 8.78
C VAL A 30 12.30 0.87 8.21
N SER A 31 12.51 1.71 7.19
CA SER A 31 13.85 2.00 6.65
C SER A 31 14.80 2.53 7.73
N GLU A 32 14.34 3.42 8.60
CA GLU A 32 15.16 3.92 9.73
C GLU A 32 15.54 2.81 10.70
N ILE A 33 14.59 1.95 11.08
CA ILE A 33 14.86 0.78 11.94
C ILE A 33 15.90 -0.13 11.30
N LEU A 34 15.78 -0.42 10.00
CA LEU A 34 16.76 -1.24 9.28
C LEU A 34 18.15 -0.58 9.27
N ASN A 35 18.21 0.73 9.07
CA ASN A 35 19.46 1.50 9.10
C ASN A 35 20.16 1.50 10.46
N ILE A 36 19.39 1.42 11.56
CA ILE A 36 19.93 1.32 12.92
C ILE A 36 20.47 -0.09 13.19
N ASN A 37 19.77 -1.12 12.73
CA ASN A 37 20.01 -2.50 13.16
C ASN A 37 20.91 -3.31 12.24
N PHE A 38 21.04 -2.93 10.97
CA PHE A 38 21.81 -3.70 9.99
C PHE A 38 22.91 -2.88 9.31
N SER A 39 23.99 -3.56 8.93
CA SER A 39 25.01 -2.99 8.06
C SER A 39 24.44 -2.78 6.66
N LYS A 40 24.78 -1.66 6.01
CA LYS A 40 24.38 -1.38 4.62
C LYS A 40 24.93 -2.37 3.59
N LYS A 41 25.92 -3.17 3.97
CA LYS A 41 26.48 -4.25 3.13
C LYS A 41 25.84 -5.62 3.43
N ASP A 42 25.00 -5.70 4.46
CA ASP A 42 24.29 -6.91 4.82
C ASP A 42 23.25 -7.23 3.75
N PHE A 43 23.17 -8.49 3.36
CA PHE A 43 22.20 -8.94 2.36
C PHE A 43 20.76 -8.69 2.82
N TYR A 44 20.44 -8.92 4.09
CA TYR A 44 19.10 -8.70 4.64
C TYR A 44 18.72 -7.23 4.62
N TYR A 45 19.68 -6.32 4.86
CA TYR A 45 19.43 -4.89 4.72
C TYR A 45 19.08 -4.54 3.28
N LEU A 46 19.91 -4.97 2.31
CA LEU A 46 19.68 -4.66 0.90
C LEU A 46 18.34 -5.22 0.41
N ALA A 47 18.07 -6.49 0.70
CA ALA A 47 16.81 -7.13 0.33
C ALA A 47 15.60 -6.45 1.00
N ALA A 48 15.71 -6.02 2.25
CA ALA A 48 14.64 -5.30 2.92
C ALA A 48 14.40 -3.91 2.30
N MET A 49 15.46 -3.18 1.94
CA MET A 49 15.34 -1.88 1.27
C MET A 49 14.71 -2.03 -0.13
N ASP A 50 15.12 -3.04 -0.90
CA ASP A 50 14.52 -3.36 -2.19
C ASP A 50 13.01 -3.67 -2.05
N ASN A 51 12.63 -4.45 -1.03
CA ASN A 51 11.23 -4.74 -0.74
C ASN A 51 10.43 -3.49 -0.35
N LEU A 52 10.99 -2.60 0.48
CA LEU A 52 10.32 -1.34 0.84
C LEU A 52 10.10 -0.45 -0.39
N GLN A 53 11.07 -0.40 -1.30
CA GLN A 53 10.94 0.35 -2.55
C GLN A 53 9.85 -0.27 -3.44
N ALA A 54 9.85 -1.60 -3.61
CA ALA A 54 8.82 -2.29 -4.39
C ALA A 54 7.40 -2.07 -3.83
N ILE A 55 7.24 -2.04 -2.50
CA ILE A 55 5.95 -1.73 -1.87
C ILE A 55 5.51 -0.30 -2.21
N HIS A 56 6.40 0.68 -2.06
CA HIS A 56 6.11 2.08 -2.41
C HIS A 56 5.66 2.21 -3.87
N ASP A 57 6.39 1.60 -4.80
CA ASP A 57 6.12 1.71 -6.23
C ASP A 57 4.79 1.03 -6.61
N ASN A 58 4.52 -0.16 -6.05
CA ASN A 58 3.24 -0.84 -6.25
C ASN A 58 2.04 -0.01 -5.74
N ILE A 59 2.20 0.73 -4.64
CA ILE A 59 1.14 1.61 -4.12
C ILE A 59 0.90 2.77 -5.08
N LEU A 60 1.96 3.36 -5.64
CA LEU A 60 1.82 4.42 -6.66
C LEU A 60 1.08 3.90 -7.90
N ASP A 61 1.47 2.72 -8.40
CA ASP A 61 0.80 2.09 -9.55
C ASP A 61 -0.70 1.88 -9.28
N ILE A 62 -1.06 1.43 -8.06
CA ILE A 62 -2.45 1.27 -7.65
C ILE A 62 -3.20 2.62 -7.64
N LEU A 63 -2.56 3.68 -7.16
CA LEU A 63 -3.16 5.01 -7.09
C LEU A 63 -3.35 5.64 -8.48
N GLU A 64 -2.52 5.28 -9.45
CA GLU A 64 -2.63 5.72 -10.85
C GLU A 64 -3.76 5.01 -11.62
N GLU A 65 -4.34 3.94 -11.07
CA GLU A 65 -5.26 3.08 -11.82
C GLU A 65 -6.61 3.75 -12.14
N ILE A 66 -6.89 3.88 -13.44
CA ILE A 66 -7.97 4.72 -13.99
C ILE A 66 -9.36 4.07 -13.86
N ASN A 67 -9.46 2.77 -13.55
CA ASN A 67 -10.75 2.06 -13.40
C ASN A 67 -11.00 1.52 -11.98
N PRO A 68 -11.58 2.33 -11.08
CA PRO A 68 -11.88 1.94 -9.70
C PRO A 68 -12.84 0.75 -9.54
N ARG A 69 -13.63 0.41 -10.56
CA ARG A 69 -14.59 -0.69 -10.49
C ARG A 69 -13.90 -2.04 -10.69
N GLU A 70 -13.05 -2.12 -11.70
CA GLU A 70 -12.26 -3.32 -11.98
C GLU A 70 -11.26 -3.58 -10.85
N PHE A 71 -10.58 -2.53 -10.37
CA PHE A 71 -9.68 -2.61 -9.23
C PHE A 71 -10.37 -3.18 -7.98
N ARG A 72 -11.52 -2.62 -7.59
CA ARG A 72 -12.30 -3.13 -6.44
C ARG A 72 -12.78 -4.56 -6.62
N LYS A 73 -13.00 -5.03 -7.85
CA LYS A 73 -13.38 -6.42 -8.09
C LYS A 73 -12.21 -7.34 -7.79
N ARG A 74 -11.05 -7.08 -8.39
CA ARG A 74 -9.84 -7.88 -8.17
C ARG A 74 -9.39 -7.87 -6.72
N LEU A 75 -9.53 -6.73 -6.02
CA LEU A 75 -9.23 -6.65 -4.60
C LEU A 75 -10.08 -7.62 -3.76
N ARG A 76 -11.39 -7.72 -4.03
CA ARG A 76 -12.26 -8.68 -3.34
C ARG A 76 -11.91 -10.14 -3.66
N ASP A 77 -11.53 -10.39 -4.91
CA ASP A 77 -11.11 -11.74 -5.33
C ASP A 77 -9.84 -12.15 -4.57
N LEU A 78 -8.87 -11.23 -4.41
CA LEU A 78 -7.68 -11.41 -3.58
C LEU A 78 -8.00 -11.63 -2.09
N GLU A 79 -8.84 -10.79 -1.49
CA GLU A 79 -9.26 -10.93 -0.08
C GLU A 79 -9.92 -12.30 0.18
N PHE A 80 -10.68 -12.80 -0.80
CA PHE A 80 -11.30 -14.12 -0.72
C PHE A 80 -10.24 -15.24 -0.76
N ASP A 81 -9.30 -15.17 -1.72
CA ASP A 81 -8.23 -16.14 -1.84
C ASP A 81 -7.36 -16.19 -0.56
N GLU A 82 -7.03 -15.03 0.02
CA GLU A 82 -6.29 -14.93 1.28
C GLU A 82 -7.04 -15.57 2.45
N ALA A 83 -8.35 -15.30 2.58
CA ALA A 83 -9.18 -15.90 3.61
C ALA A 83 -9.30 -17.44 3.45
N GLU A 84 -9.33 -17.95 2.21
CA GLU A 84 -9.28 -19.39 1.95
C GLU A 84 -7.92 -19.99 2.31
N ILE A 85 -6.82 -19.30 2.02
CA ILE A 85 -5.47 -19.74 2.41
C ILE A 85 -5.36 -19.82 3.93
N GLU A 86 -5.76 -18.79 4.67
CA GLU A 86 -5.69 -18.77 6.14
C GLU A 86 -6.51 -19.91 6.77
N LYS A 87 -7.68 -20.20 6.18
CA LYS A 87 -8.54 -21.31 6.64
C LYS A 87 -7.93 -22.69 6.39
N ASN A 88 -7.20 -22.86 5.27
CA ASN A 88 -6.63 -24.14 4.86
C ASN A 88 -5.20 -24.37 5.36
N PHE A 89 -4.48 -23.29 5.69
CA PHE A 89 -3.11 -23.27 6.20
C PHE A 89 -2.97 -22.27 7.35
N PRO A 90 -3.58 -22.52 8.53
CA PRO A 90 -3.36 -21.70 9.69
C PRO A 90 -1.91 -21.92 10.16
N PHE A 91 -1.08 -20.89 10.02
CA PHE A 91 0.26 -20.86 10.63
C PHE A 91 0.16 -20.60 12.13
#